data_AF-A0AAP9KAI9-F1
#
_entry.id   AF-A0AAP9KAI9-F1
#
_cell.length_a   1.000
_cell.length_b   1.000
_cell.length_c   1.000
_cell.angle_alpha   90.00
_cell.angle_beta   90.00
_cell.angle_gamma   90.00
#
_symmetry.space_group_name_H-M   'P 1'
#
loop_
_entity.id
_entity.type
_entity.pdbx_description
1 polymer ?
#
loop_
_entity_poly.entity_id
_entity_poly.type
_entity_poly.pdbx_seq_one_letter_code
_entity_poly.pdbx_strand_id
1 'polypeptide(L)'
;MIACSDMALLRRFYGSENGLNLSSKRPSVLEHIAQGANRIDAREAVFYLSAYYQKSVRYYVVCSDPLLMSHLSLWLNSALGTARNYVVRTQTQSELNYEQVLYERYPHGVLCIEQLPSDAIQFRAELNVESEQDDPFAKLKSDKAFIERRIEQTLWRWKQQPLISQTVKRPLGRLLRDLLLACEERQLQLAQNTYWEIRDRQLLEQRNLFALELQVHAAGEQWSRIVAHSELGWLLRGVVSKRINEMVLEAFARHLHLNVENLSALNWVVLAECLMDQQGFFLRRPNLTNSPSNAHYWQYWAVFATALGYDVVPALPEWFDSAWVARLVEARAQLFEVNPAALTNVETSPINQLLAQSKTLENAMQVVEYALRCYEHELPSLISWLFSLSAEDQKILSSNPLLSKRWSEWEHRLSTTCWQHESPQSFWCRWFNGDSVEFWLDEDITNQQLIIQVDFSELTRVIHAVDKAELILDRLPIFLNWLNAQKALGTSELWLEFIRVILLEELTWCNQVLLAKVVRNYSKLENKEVGHRTLVEAISRSLGSGTLGYDIANKIIFNAYV
;
A
#
# COMPACT_ATOMS: atom_id res chain seq x y z
N MET A 1 6.50 30.34 -13.49
CA MET A 1 5.69 30.79 -14.66
C MET A 1 4.26 30.35 -14.40
N ILE A 2 3.20 31.14 -14.35
CA ILE A 2 2.94 32.59 -14.45
C ILE A 2 2.00 32.88 -13.28
N ALA A 3 2.32 33.88 -12.45
CA ALA A 3 1.39 34.35 -11.42
C ALA A 3 0.24 35.08 -12.12
N CYS A 4 -0.77 34.32 -12.56
CA CYS A 4 -2.06 34.91 -12.92
C CYS A 4 -2.60 35.56 -11.65
N SER A 5 -2.70 36.89 -11.62
CA SER A 5 -3.14 37.61 -10.43
C SER A 5 -4.49 37.07 -9.95
N ASP A 6 -4.73 37.08 -8.64
CA ASP A 6 -5.98 36.57 -8.04
C ASP A 6 -7.23 37.21 -8.66
N MET A 7 -7.12 38.47 -9.06
CA MET A 7 -8.12 39.20 -9.84
C MET A 7 -8.25 38.75 -11.30
N ALA A 8 -7.19 38.24 -11.95
CA ALA A 8 -7.28 37.66 -13.29
C ALA A 8 -7.99 36.30 -13.26
N LEU A 9 -7.80 35.49 -12.21
CA LEU A 9 -8.52 34.23 -12.02
C LEU A 9 -10.03 34.48 -11.85
N LEU A 10 -10.40 35.41 -10.97
CA LEU A 10 -11.79 35.82 -10.77
C LEU A 10 -12.42 36.40 -12.04
N ARG A 11 -11.69 37.26 -12.76
CA ARG A 11 -12.18 37.87 -14.02
C ARG A 11 -12.38 36.85 -15.12
N ARG A 12 -11.52 35.83 -15.23
CA ARG A 12 -11.70 34.78 -16.25
C ARG A 12 -12.77 33.76 -15.84
N PHE A 13 -12.88 33.41 -14.54
CA PHE A 13 -13.89 32.48 -14.05
C PHE A 13 -15.31 33.05 -14.11
N TYR A 14 -15.51 34.31 -13.70
CA TYR A 14 -16.81 35.02 -13.73
C TYR A 14 -17.05 35.87 -15.00
N GLY A 15 -16.11 35.88 -15.95
CA GLY A 15 -16.18 36.67 -17.18
C GLY A 15 -16.81 35.96 -18.39
N SER A 16 -17.17 34.70 -18.23
CA SER A 16 -17.61 33.76 -19.28
C SER A 16 -19.04 33.27 -19.04
N GLU A 17 -19.47 32.16 -19.67
CA GLU A 17 -20.83 31.56 -19.59
C GLU A 17 -21.29 31.09 -18.18
N ASN A 18 -20.58 31.49 -17.12
CA ASN A 18 -20.77 31.08 -15.72
C ASN A 18 -22.13 31.58 -15.13
N GLY A 19 -22.93 32.36 -15.84
CA GLY A 19 -24.24 32.85 -15.37
C GLY A 19 -24.18 33.87 -14.22
N LEU A 20 -23.08 33.93 -13.46
CA LEU A 20 -22.72 34.95 -12.48
C LEU A 20 -21.71 35.91 -13.11
N ASN A 21 -22.22 36.89 -13.86
CA ASN A 21 -21.37 37.87 -14.53
C ASN A 21 -21.02 39.03 -13.58
N LEU A 22 -19.77 39.47 -13.62
CA LEU A 22 -19.25 40.69 -12.97
C LEU A 22 -20.05 41.96 -13.33
N SER A 23 -20.74 41.98 -14.48
CA SER A 23 -21.62 43.09 -14.90
C SER A 23 -23.07 42.98 -14.41
N SER A 24 -23.39 42.03 -13.53
CA SER A 24 -24.75 41.83 -13.00
C SER A 24 -25.18 42.97 -12.08
N LYS A 25 -26.41 43.49 -12.26
CA LYS A 25 -27.00 44.52 -11.39
C LYS A 25 -27.68 43.95 -10.12
N ARG A 26 -27.69 42.63 -9.94
CA ARG A 26 -28.35 41.97 -8.81
C ARG A 26 -27.43 41.96 -7.57
N PRO A 27 -27.85 42.54 -6.42
CA PRO A 27 -27.03 42.63 -5.21
C PRO A 27 -26.53 41.27 -4.72
N SER A 28 -27.39 40.24 -4.77
CA SER A 28 -27.04 38.88 -4.33
C SER A 28 -25.95 38.23 -5.16
N VAL A 29 -25.85 38.54 -6.46
CA VAL A 29 -24.80 38.03 -7.36
C VAL A 29 -23.48 38.74 -7.08
N LEU A 30 -23.52 40.06 -6.90
CA LEU A 30 -22.34 40.85 -6.55
C LEU A 30 -21.77 40.45 -5.18
N GLU A 31 -22.63 40.13 -4.22
CA GLU A 31 -22.24 39.64 -2.90
C GLU A 31 -21.54 38.27 -2.98
N HIS A 32 -22.05 37.33 -3.79
CA HIS A 32 -21.40 36.02 -3.98
C HIS A 32 -20.03 36.15 -4.66
N ILE A 33 -19.92 37.03 -5.66
CA ILE A 33 -18.63 37.30 -6.32
C ILE A 33 -17.65 37.95 -5.33
N ALA A 34 -18.11 38.89 -4.51
CA ALA A 34 -17.28 39.54 -3.48
C ALA A 34 -16.83 38.54 -2.40
N GLN A 35 -17.68 37.61 -1.98
CA GLN A 35 -17.30 36.54 -1.05
C GLN A 35 -16.27 35.59 -1.66
N GLY A 36 -16.43 35.21 -2.93
CA GLY A 36 -15.44 34.43 -3.67
C GLY A 36 -14.10 35.17 -3.79
N ALA A 37 -14.13 36.47 -4.04
CA ALA A 37 -12.94 37.31 -4.12
C ALA A 37 -12.19 37.39 -2.78
N ASN A 38 -12.91 37.67 -1.69
CA ASN A 38 -12.34 37.72 -0.34
C ASN A 38 -11.68 36.40 0.07
N ARG A 39 -12.27 35.25 -0.32
CA ARG A 39 -11.72 33.93 0.01
C ARG A 39 -10.43 33.60 -0.76
N ILE A 40 -10.33 34.05 -2.01
CA ILE A 40 -9.11 33.90 -2.82
C ILE A 40 -8.01 34.84 -2.28
N ASP A 41 -8.36 36.10 -2.01
CA ASP A 41 -7.42 37.10 -1.50
C ASP A 41 -6.88 36.73 -0.10
N ALA A 42 -7.69 36.09 0.73
CA ALA A 42 -7.29 35.57 2.04
C ALA A 42 -6.34 34.36 1.97
N ARG A 43 -6.05 33.83 0.77
CA ARG A 43 -5.19 32.65 0.53
C ARG A 43 -5.57 31.44 1.40
N GLU A 44 -6.87 31.21 1.58
CA GLU A 44 -7.34 30.07 2.36
C GLU A 44 -6.90 28.76 1.68
N ALA A 45 -6.41 27.80 2.47
CA ALA A 45 -5.99 26.49 1.92
C ALA A 45 -7.17 25.71 1.31
N VAL A 46 -8.39 26.06 1.72
CA VAL A 46 -9.64 25.52 1.17
C VAL A 46 -10.66 26.63 1.03
N PHE A 47 -11.25 26.78 -0.15
CA PHE A 47 -12.36 27.69 -0.40
C PHE A 47 -13.29 27.12 -1.47
N TYR A 48 -14.46 27.73 -1.68
CA TYR A 48 -15.36 27.36 -2.76
C TYR A 48 -15.82 28.54 -3.59
N LEU A 49 -16.07 28.26 -4.87
CA LEU A 49 -16.67 29.17 -5.85
C LEU A 49 -17.98 28.55 -6.35
N SER A 50 -18.91 29.37 -6.84
CA SER A 50 -20.16 28.90 -7.43
C SER A 50 -20.26 29.33 -8.89
N ALA A 51 -20.96 28.53 -9.69
CA ALA A 51 -21.32 28.84 -11.06
C ALA A 51 -22.76 28.44 -11.36
N TYR A 52 -23.39 29.17 -12.28
CA TYR A 52 -24.74 28.87 -12.78
C TYR A 52 -24.67 28.48 -14.24
N TYR A 53 -24.95 27.20 -14.52
CA TYR A 53 -24.92 26.66 -15.87
C TYR A 53 -26.22 25.89 -16.14
N GLN A 54 -26.89 26.17 -17.27
CA GLN A 54 -28.11 25.46 -17.71
C GLN A 54 -29.18 25.24 -16.62
N LYS A 55 -29.47 26.27 -15.81
CA LYS A 55 -30.45 26.27 -14.69
C LYS A 55 -30.07 25.43 -13.46
N SER A 56 -28.86 24.88 -13.38
CA SER A 56 -28.31 24.26 -12.16
C SER A 56 -27.17 25.10 -11.58
N VAL A 57 -26.91 24.91 -10.29
CA VAL A 57 -25.76 25.52 -9.61
C VAL A 57 -24.66 24.48 -9.48
N ARG A 58 -23.46 24.80 -9.96
CA ARG A 58 -22.24 24.03 -9.73
C ARG A 58 -21.42 24.72 -8.64
N TYR A 59 -20.92 23.97 -7.66
CA TYR A 59 -19.97 24.50 -6.69
C TYR A 59 -18.60 23.87 -6.90
N TYR A 60 -17.56 24.69 -6.94
CA TYR A 60 -16.17 24.27 -7.11
C TYR A 60 -15.43 24.49 -5.80
N VAL A 61 -15.11 23.41 -5.08
CA VAL A 61 -14.31 23.45 -3.85
C VAL A 61 -12.85 23.25 -4.23
N VAL A 62 -12.06 24.29 -4.03
CA VAL A 62 -10.64 24.36 -4.35
C VAL A 62 -9.83 24.05 -3.09
N CYS A 63 -8.86 23.15 -3.24
CA CYS A 63 -7.95 22.72 -2.18
C CYS A 63 -6.50 22.98 -2.59
N SER A 64 -5.65 23.44 -1.68
CA SER A 64 -4.23 23.67 -1.95
C SER A 64 -3.41 22.38 -2.14
N ASP A 65 -3.88 21.25 -1.62
CA ASP A 65 -3.17 19.97 -1.59
C ASP A 65 -4.08 18.82 -2.11
N PRO A 66 -3.59 17.91 -2.96
CA PRO A 66 -4.32 16.70 -3.38
C PRO A 66 -4.77 15.80 -2.22
N LEU A 67 -4.01 15.68 -1.13
CA LEU A 67 -4.41 14.87 0.02
C LEU A 67 -5.61 15.50 0.74
N LEU A 68 -5.58 16.82 0.89
CA LEU A 68 -6.66 17.61 1.45
C LEU A 68 -7.93 17.49 0.60
N MET A 69 -7.77 17.48 -0.73
CA MET A 69 -8.87 17.28 -1.68
C MET A 69 -9.53 15.91 -1.52
N SER A 70 -8.76 14.83 -1.34
CA SER A 70 -9.34 13.50 -1.15
C SER A 70 -10.12 13.38 0.17
N HIS A 71 -9.59 13.96 1.26
CA HIS A 71 -10.26 14.00 2.56
C HIS A 71 -11.56 14.83 2.50
N LEU A 72 -11.49 16.04 1.93
CA LEU A 72 -12.66 16.90 1.78
C LEU A 72 -13.72 16.33 0.84
N SER A 73 -13.31 15.62 -0.22
CA SER A 73 -14.25 14.91 -1.09
C SER A 73 -15.10 13.94 -0.30
N LEU A 74 -14.48 13.17 0.61
CA LEU A 74 -15.17 12.21 1.45
C LEU A 74 -16.11 12.90 2.44
N TRP A 75 -15.66 14.00 3.06
CA TRP A 75 -16.46 14.79 4.00
C TRP A 75 -17.63 15.50 3.34
N LEU A 76 -17.45 16.00 2.12
CA LEU A 76 -18.52 16.65 1.35
C LEU A 76 -19.53 15.62 0.85
N ASN A 77 -19.07 14.47 0.36
CA ASN A 77 -19.96 13.36 -0.01
C ASN A 77 -20.81 12.90 1.19
N SER A 78 -20.21 12.78 2.38
CA SER A 78 -20.95 12.41 3.59
C SER A 78 -21.86 13.52 4.11
N ALA A 79 -21.44 14.79 4.05
CA ALA A 79 -22.21 15.93 4.52
C ALA A 79 -23.41 16.28 3.63
N LEU A 80 -23.29 16.06 2.32
CA LEU A 80 -24.33 16.36 1.34
C LEU A 80 -25.38 15.24 1.25
N GLY A 81 -24.98 13.99 1.50
CA GLY A 81 -25.87 12.83 1.56
C GLY A 81 -26.60 12.53 0.24
N THR A 82 -27.09 11.30 0.09
CA THR A 82 -27.86 10.86 -1.09
C THR A 82 -29.26 11.48 -1.18
N ALA A 83 -29.71 12.21 -0.16
CA ALA A 83 -31.09 12.66 0.00
C ALA A 83 -31.57 13.72 -1.01
N ARG A 84 -30.67 14.42 -1.73
CA ARG A 84 -31.05 15.49 -2.67
C ARG A 84 -30.37 15.45 -4.05
N ASN A 85 -29.88 14.28 -4.49
CA ASN A 85 -29.32 14.05 -5.84
C ASN A 85 -28.13 14.95 -6.23
N TYR A 86 -27.22 15.23 -5.28
CA TYR A 86 -25.97 15.94 -5.56
C TYR A 86 -24.80 14.95 -5.59
N VAL A 87 -23.86 15.17 -6.50
CA VAL A 87 -22.65 14.35 -6.62
C VAL A 87 -21.43 15.24 -6.49
N VAL A 88 -20.51 14.87 -5.60
CA VAL A 88 -19.18 15.46 -5.53
C VAL A 88 -18.26 14.67 -6.45
N ARG A 89 -17.76 15.30 -7.50
CA ARG A 89 -16.83 14.72 -8.47
C ARG A 89 -15.49 15.41 -8.36
N THR A 90 -14.43 14.64 -8.24
CA THR A 90 -13.08 15.17 -8.49
C THR A 90 -12.91 15.32 -9.99
N GLN A 91 -12.81 16.57 -10.46
CA GLN A 91 -12.53 16.87 -11.86
C GLN A 91 -11.06 17.29 -11.98
N THR A 92 -10.37 16.75 -12.97
CA THR A 92 -8.97 17.08 -13.31
C THR A 92 -8.85 17.69 -14.70
N GLN A 93 -9.96 17.75 -15.44
CA GLN A 93 -10.05 18.31 -16.78
C GLN A 93 -11.30 19.22 -16.86
N SER A 94 -11.20 20.30 -17.64
CA SER A 94 -12.32 21.22 -17.85
C SER A 94 -13.36 20.64 -18.78
N GLU A 95 -14.61 20.60 -18.34
CA GLU A 95 -15.77 20.36 -19.21
C GLU A 95 -16.26 21.67 -19.83
N LEU A 96 -16.08 22.79 -19.11
CA LEU A 96 -16.56 24.10 -19.51
C LEU A 96 -15.40 25.11 -19.64
N ASN A 97 -15.53 26.02 -20.61
CA ASN A 97 -14.48 26.99 -20.95
C ASN A 97 -14.03 27.85 -19.76
N TYR A 98 -14.92 28.12 -18.81
CA TYR A 98 -14.62 28.93 -17.64
C TYR A 98 -13.85 28.19 -16.54
N GLU A 99 -13.87 26.86 -16.56
CA GLU A 99 -13.19 26.03 -15.57
C GLU A 99 -11.70 25.85 -15.89
N GLN A 100 -11.27 26.07 -17.15
CA GLN A 100 -9.88 25.96 -17.59
C GLN A 100 -8.89 26.71 -16.67
N VAL A 101 -9.31 27.88 -16.20
CA VAL A 101 -8.53 28.75 -15.31
C VAL A 101 -8.24 28.09 -13.96
N LEU A 102 -9.18 27.28 -13.45
CA LEU A 102 -9.00 26.57 -12.20
C LEU A 102 -7.95 25.46 -12.36
N TYR A 103 -8.00 24.71 -13.47
CA TYR A 103 -7.05 23.62 -13.73
C TYR A 103 -5.66 24.11 -14.15
N GLU A 104 -5.56 25.28 -14.80
CA GLU A 104 -4.29 25.97 -15.04
C GLU A 104 -3.55 26.28 -13.72
N ARG A 105 -4.29 26.60 -12.66
CA ARG A 105 -3.73 26.98 -11.35
C ARG A 105 -3.61 25.83 -10.36
N TYR A 106 -4.52 24.86 -10.42
CA TYR A 106 -4.60 23.69 -9.55
C TYR A 106 -4.54 22.41 -10.40
N PRO A 107 -3.32 21.98 -10.80
CA PRO A 107 -3.15 20.87 -11.74
C PRO A 107 -3.56 19.52 -11.16
N HIS A 108 -3.68 19.40 -9.84
CA HIS A 108 -4.18 18.21 -9.15
C HIS A 108 -5.71 18.05 -9.19
N GLY A 109 -6.44 19.05 -9.68
CA GLY A 109 -7.90 19.01 -9.82
C GLY A 109 -8.68 19.79 -8.76
N VAL A 110 -10.00 19.84 -8.94
CA VAL A 110 -10.96 20.57 -8.11
C VAL A 110 -12.17 19.68 -7.84
N LEU A 111 -12.81 19.83 -6.67
CA LEU A 111 -14.05 19.12 -6.37
C LEU A 111 -15.23 19.90 -6.94
N CYS A 112 -15.91 19.33 -7.93
CA CYS A 112 -17.14 19.87 -8.49
C CYS A 112 -18.35 19.20 -7.83
N ILE A 113 -19.25 20.00 -7.28
CA ILE A 113 -20.51 19.57 -6.71
C ILE A 113 -21.60 19.95 -7.70
N GLU A 114 -22.22 18.95 -8.31
CA GLU A 114 -23.26 19.12 -9.32
C GLU A 114 -24.57 18.51 -8.86
N GLN A 115 -25.67 19.17 -9.20
CA GLN A 115 -27.00 18.58 -9.11
C GLN A 115 -27.19 17.65 -10.31
N LEU A 116 -27.59 16.40 -10.08
CA LEU A 116 -27.98 15.52 -11.18
C LEU A 116 -29.18 16.13 -11.93
N PRO A 117 -29.17 16.14 -13.27
CA PRO A 117 -30.26 16.69 -14.06
C PRO A 117 -31.58 15.96 -13.73
N SER A 118 -32.61 16.75 -13.47
CA SER A 118 -33.93 16.33 -12.98
C SER A 118 -34.81 15.64 -14.04
N ASP A 119 -34.26 14.74 -14.85
CA ASP A 119 -35.08 13.85 -15.69
C ASP A 119 -35.59 12.64 -14.90
N ALA A 120 -34.99 12.36 -13.73
CA ALA A 120 -35.33 11.20 -12.88
C ALA A 120 -36.42 11.47 -11.82
N ILE A 121 -37.05 12.67 -11.79
CA ILE A 121 -38.09 13.03 -10.80
C ILE A 121 -39.46 13.23 -11.48
N GLN A 122 -39.81 12.38 -12.44
CA GLN A 122 -41.23 12.21 -12.81
C GLN A 122 -42.01 11.38 -11.77
N PHE A 123 -41.34 10.67 -10.86
CA PHE A 123 -42.01 9.74 -9.95
C PHE A 123 -42.51 10.32 -8.60
N ARG A 124 -42.40 11.63 -8.37
CA ARG A 124 -42.88 12.27 -7.12
C ARG A 124 -43.72 13.53 -7.31
N ALA A 125 -43.89 14.02 -8.54
CA ALA A 125 -44.69 15.21 -8.83
C ALA A 125 -46.19 14.91 -9.00
N GLU A 126 -46.60 13.64 -9.15
CA GLU A 126 -48.01 13.27 -9.33
C GLU A 126 -48.77 13.03 -8.02
N LEU A 127 -48.13 13.14 -6.86
CA LEU A 127 -48.75 12.82 -5.56
C LEU A 127 -49.09 14.01 -4.66
N ASN A 128 -48.87 15.25 -5.10
CA ASN A 128 -49.34 16.43 -4.37
C ASN A 128 -49.73 17.54 -5.36
N VAL A 129 -50.88 17.39 -6.00
CA VAL A 129 -51.54 18.45 -6.77
C VAL A 129 -52.69 18.99 -5.93
N GLU A 130 -52.41 19.60 -4.77
CA GLU A 130 -53.39 20.44 -4.06
C GLU A 130 -52.67 21.52 -3.22
N SER A 131 -52.03 22.49 -3.87
CA SER A 131 -51.81 23.83 -3.31
C SER A 131 -51.25 24.78 -4.37
N GLU A 132 -52.12 25.58 -5.01
CA GLU A 132 -51.76 26.63 -5.98
C GLU A 132 -51.01 27.85 -5.38
N GLN A 133 -50.27 27.69 -4.27
CA GLN A 133 -49.54 28.79 -3.63
C GLN A 133 -48.04 28.54 -3.40
N ASP A 134 -47.51 27.36 -3.71
CA ASP A 134 -46.08 27.11 -3.53
C ASP A 134 -45.30 27.40 -4.82
N ASP A 135 -44.63 28.55 -4.81
CA ASP A 135 -43.69 28.99 -5.85
C ASP A 135 -42.66 27.86 -6.13
N PRO A 136 -42.61 27.27 -7.35
CA PRO A 136 -41.67 26.20 -7.68
C PRO A 136 -40.19 26.62 -7.53
N PHE A 137 -39.91 27.92 -7.43
CA PHE A 137 -38.57 28.47 -7.15
C PHE A 137 -38.22 28.53 -5.65
N ALA A 138 -39.17 28.39 -4.74
CA ALA A 138 -38.91 28.37 -3.29
C ALA A 138 -38.11 27.13 -2.88
N LYS A 139 -38.39 25.98 -3.52
CA LYS A 139 -37.65 24.73 -3.32
C LYS A 139 -36.19 24.87 -3.74
N LEU A 140 -35.91 25.42 -4.92
CA LEU A 140 -34.55 25.69 -5.41
C LEU A 140 -33.76 26.64 -4.50
N LYS A 141 -34.44 27.66 -3.93
CA LYS A 141 -33.83 28.61 -2.98
C LYS A 141 -33.46 27.94 -1.65
N SER A 142 -34.29 27.01 -1.17
CA SER A 142 -34.02 26.22 0.04
C SER A 142 -32.95 25.14 -0.17
N ASP A 143 -32.87 24.55 -1.36
CA ASP A 143 -31.83 23.58 -1.74
C ASP A 143 -30.46 24.24 -1.86
N LYS A 144 -30.41 25.42 -2.49
CA LYS A 144 -29.18 26.22 -2.59
C LYS A 144 -28.63 26.58 -1.21
N ALA A 145 -29.48 27.15 -0.34
CA ALA A 145 -29.09 27.56 1.01
C ALA A 145 -28.64 26.37 1.87
N PHE A 146 -29.21 25.18 1.65
CA PHE A 146 -28.78 23.96 2.34
C PHE A 146 -27.36 23.56 1.95
N ILE A 147 -27.03 23.55 0.65
CA ILE A 147 -25.70 23.14 0.16
C ILE A 147 -24.64 24.13 0.61
N GLU A 148 -24.87 25.43 0.43
CA GLU A 148 -23.94 26.47 0.87
C GLU A 148 -23.67 26.35 2.37
N ARG A 149 -24.73 26.15 3.16
CA ARG A 149 -24.60 25.91 4.61
C ARG A 149 -23.80 24.64 4.92
N ARG A 150 -23.97 23.56 4.15
CA ARG A 150 -23.23 22.30 4.37
C ARG A 150 -21.76 22.43 3.99
N ILE A 151 -21.46 23.04 2.84
CA ILE A 151 -20.08 23.33 2.44
C ILE A 151 -19.43 24.22 3.51
N GLU A 152 -20.09 25.29 3.92
CA GLU A 152 -19.57 26.21 4.95
C GLU A 152 -19.39 25.54 6.30
N GLN A 153 -20.29 24.66 6.73
CA GLN A 153 -20.12 23.88 7.95
C GLN A 153 -18.93 22.93 7.86
N THR A 154 -18.73 22.25 6.73
CA THR A 154 -17.60 21.35 6.51
C THR A 154 -16.28 22.13 6.52
N LEU A 155 -16.23 23.27 5.83
CA LEU A 155 -15.07 24.15 5.81
C LEU A 155 -14.79 24.78 7.18
N TRP A 156 -15.83 25.18 7.91
CA TRP A 156 -15.69 25.69 9.27
C TRP A 156 -15.13 24.63 10.21
N ARG A 157 -15.64 23.39 10.15
CA ARG A 157 -15.11 22.25 10.93
C ARG A 157 -13.65 21.98 10.60
N TRP A 158 -13.27 22.08 9.32
CA TRP A 158 -11.87 21.98 8.91
C TRP A 158 -11.01 23.09 9.54
N LYS A 159 -11.45 24.35 9.48
CA LYS A 159 -10.73 25.49 10.10
C LYS A 159 -10.62 25.39 11.62
N GLN A 160 -11.55 24.71 12.27
CA GLN A 160 -11.56 24.48 13.72
C GLN A 160 -10.71 23.27 14.15
N GLN A 161 -10.14 22.50 13.22
CA GLN A 161 -9.21 21.44 13.60
C GLN A 161 -7.96 22.05 14.27
N PRO A 162 -7.53 21.54 15.43
CA PRO A 162 -6.36 22.05 16.12
C PRO A 162 -5.12 21.95 15.21
N LEU A 163 -4.28 22.99 15.20
CA LEU A 163 -3.01 23.07 14.45
C LEU A 163 -2.05 21.88 14.70
N ILE A 164 -2.24 21.17 15.81
CA ILE A 164 -1.56 19.91 16.12
C ILE A 164 -1.80 18.90 14.98
N SER A 165 -3.02 18.76 14.46
CA SER A 165 -3.35 17.89 13.33
C SER A 165 -2.74 18.33 11.99
N GLN A 166 -2.29 19.58 11.87
CA GLN A 166 -1.63 20.11 10.66
C GLN A 166 -0.11 19.88 10.67
N THR A 167 0.47 19.49 11.81
CA THR A 167 1.92 19.30 12.00
C THR A 167 2.34 17.98 12.65
N VAL A 168 1.39 17.12 13.08
CA VAL A 168 1.73 15.76 13.54
C VAL A 168 2.25 14.96 12.35
N LYS A 169 3.58 14.83 12.28
CA LYS A 169 4.25 13.90 11.38
C LYS A 169 3.72 12.50 11.66
N ARG A 170 3.17 11.84 10.63
CA ARG A 170 2.70 10.46 10.73
C ARG A 170 3.83 9.56 11.27
N PRO A 171 3.57 8.68 12.24
CA PRO A 171 4.58 7.73 12.73
C PRO A 171 4.98 6.76 11.61
N LEU A 172 6.18 6.20 11.71
CA LEU A 172 6.71 5.28 10.70
C LEU A 172 5.80 4.06 10.48
N GLY A 173 5.24 3.48 11.55
CA GLY A 173 4.33 2.34 11.45
C GLY A 173 3.12 2.64 10.56
N ARG A 174 2.47 3.78 10.78
CA ARG A 174 1.37 4.26 9.94
C ARG A 174 1.78 4.47 8.49
N LEU A 175 2.96 5.04 8.25
CA LEU A 175 3.47 5.24 6.88
C LEU A 175 3.73 3.92 6.17
N LEU A 176 4.31 2.94 6.86
CA LEU A 176 4.56 1.61 6.30
C LEU A 176 3.26 0.87 6.02
N ARG A 177 2.30 0.92 6.94
CA ARG A 177 0.95 0.38 6.75
C ARG A 177 0.28 0.99 5.52
N ASP A 178 0.25 2.32 5.43
CA ASP A 178 -0.37 3.04 4.33
C ASP A 178 0.31 2.70 2.98
N LEU A 179 1.65 2.57 2.97
CA LEU A 179 2.42 2.18 1.79
C LEU A 179 2.13 0.74 1.35
N LEU A 180 2.16 -0.23 2.28
CA LEU A 180 1.88 -1.63 1.98
C LEU A 180 0.48 -1.80 1.38
N LEU A 181 -0.53 -1.16 1.99
CA LEU A 181 -1.90 -1.20 1.49
C LEU A 181 -2.03 -0.51 0.14
N ALA A 182 -1.37 0.63 -0.07
CA ALA A 182 -1.36 1.30 -1.36
C ALA A 182 -0.70 0.42 -2.46
N CYS A 183 0.37 -0.30 -2.12
CA CYS A 183 1.02 -1.24 -3.04
C CYS A 183 0.11 -2.43 -3.38
N GLU A 184 -0.55 -3.04 -2.38
CA GLU A 184 -1.49 -4.15 -2.57
C GLU A 184 -2.69 -3.77 -3.44
N GLU A 185 -3.28 -2.59 -3.20
CA GLU A 185 -4.41 -2.07 -3.98
C GLU A 185 -3.98 -1.38 -5.28
N ARG A 186 -2.68 -1.44 -5.64
CA ARG A 186 -2.08 -0.84 -6.85
C ARG A 186 -2.36 0.66 -7.00
N GLN A 187 -2.43 1.39 -5.89
CA GLN A 187 -2.61 2.84 -5.84
C GLN A 187 -1.25 3.55 -5.94
N LEU A 188 -0.71 3.62 -7.17
CA LEU A 188 0.64 4.14 -7.43
C LEU A 188 0.90 5.54 -6.85
N GLN A 189 -0.03 6.48 -7.02
CA GLN A 189 0.17 7.86 -6.54
C GLN A 189 0.27 7.92 -5.01
N LEU A 190 -0.59 7.19 -4.31
CA LEU A 190 -0.59 7.13 -2.85
C LEU A 190 0.70 6.46 -2.33
N ALA A 191 1.12 5.38 -2.98
CA ALA A 191 2.34 4.66 -2.65
C ALA A 191 3.59 5.55 -2.85
N GLN A 192 3.67 6.28 -3.97
CA GLN A 192 4.76 7.23 -4.25
C GLN A 192 4.81 8.38 -3.23
N ASN A 193 3.67 9.01 -2.94
CA ASN A 193 3.62 10.10 -1.98
C ASN A 193 4.05 9.64 -0.57
N THR A 194 3.62 8.45 -0.18
CA THR A 194 3.99 7.88 1.13
C THR A 194 5.46 7.50 1.18
N TYR A 195 6.02 6.94 0.09
CA TYR A 195 7.45 6.68 -0.03
C TYR A 195 8.30 7.94 0.09
N TRP A 196 7.94 9.02 -0.63
CA TRP A 196 8.66 10.29 -0.54
C TRP A 196 8.62 10.86 0.88
N GLU A 197 7.50 10.75 1.58
CA GLU A 197 7.42 11.15 2.99
C GLU A 197 8.37 10.35 3.90
N ILE A 198 8.49 9.03 3.70
CA ILE A 198 9.43 8.20 4.46
C ILE A 198 10.88 8.59 4.15
N ARG A 199 11.21 8.76 2.86
CA ARG A 199 12.55 9.10 2.39
C ARG A 199 13.00 10.47 2.89
N ASP A 200 12.17 11.49 2.73
CA ASP A 200 12.49 12.86 3.09
C ASP A 200 12.65 13.04 4.61
N ARG A 201 12.05 12.13 5.40
CA ARG A 201 12.21 12.07 6.85
C ARG A 201 13.36 11.20 7.34
N GLN A 202 14.07 10.50 6.43
CA GLN A 202 15.20 9.62 6.75
C GLN A 202 14.91 8.61 7.88
N LEU A 203 13.68 8.06 7.89
CA LEU A 203 13.22 7.18 8.97
C LEU A 203 13.78 5.75 8.87
N LEU A 204 14.38 5.40 7.74
CA LEU A 204 14.86 4.05 7.43
C LEU A 204 16.27 4.10 6.84
N GLU A 205 17.00 3.00 7.01
CA GLU A 205 18.29 2.81 6.34
C GLU A 205 18.12 2.79 4.82
N GLN A 206 19.16 3.21 4.08
CA GLN A 206 19.15 3.29 2.61
C GLN A 206 18.71 1.99 1.94
N ARG A 207 19.10 0.83 2.51
CA ARG A 207 18.72 -0.47 1.97
C ARG A 207 17.22 -0.74 2.06
N ASN A 208 16.62 -0.40 3.19
CA ASN A 208 15.18 -0.57 3.42
C ASN A 208 14.37 0.44 2.61
N LEU A 209 14.87 1.68 2.47
CA LEU A 209 14.30 2.67 1.57
C LEU A 209 14.28 2.15 0.13
N PHE A 210 15.39 1.58 -0.34
CA PHE A 210 15.46 1.05 -1.70
C PHE A 210 14.54 -0.17 -1.89
N ALA A 211 14.45 -1.07 -0.91
CA ALA A 211 13.49 -2.16 -0.94
C ALA A 211 12.03 -1.67 -1.07
N LEU A 212 11.67 -0.58 -0.35
CA LEU A 212 10.36 0.05 -0.48
C LEU A 212 10.13 0.69 -1.84
N GLU A 213 11.15 1.35 -2.40
CA GLU A 213 11.07 1.95 -3.74
C GLU A 213 10.77 0.91 -4.82
N LEU A 214 11.44 -0.25 -4.76
CA LEU A 214 11.17 -1.37 -5.66
C LEU A 214 9.71 -1.84 -5.54
N GLN A 215 9.17 -1.94 -4.32
CA GLN A 215 7.76 -2.31 -4.11
C GLN A 215 6.79 -1.29 -4.73
N VAL A 216 7.08 0.00 -4.59
CA VAL A 216 6.26 1.07 -5.20
C VAL A 216 6.30 0.98 -6.73
N HIS A 217 7.47 0.75 -7.32
CA HIS A 217 7.59 0.56 -8.77
C HIS A 217 6.86 -0.70 -9.26
N ALA A 218 6.95 -1.80 -8.51
CA ALA A 218 6.26 -3.05 -8.83
C ALA A 218 4.73 -2.87 -8.76
N ALA A 219 4.22 -2.15 -7.75
CA ALA A 219 2.81 -1.84 -7.63
C ALA A 219 2.28 -1.01 -8.82
N GLY A 220 3.12 -0.16 -9.40
CA GLY A 220 2.83 0.61 -10.62
C GLY A 220 3.15 -0.10 -11.93
N GLU A 221 3.54 -1.38 -11.89
CA GLU A 221 4.00 -2.17 -13.05
C GLU A 221 5.15 -1.50 -13.84
N GLN A 222 5.96 -0.69 -13.17
CA GLN A 222 7.09 0.03 -13.75
C GLN A 222 8.35 -0.84 -13.81
N TRP A 223 8.23 -2.03 -14.41
CA TRP A 223 9.28 -3.07 -14.42
C TRP A 223 10.61 -2.60 -15.00
N SER A 224 10.58 -1.76 -16.03
CA SER A 224 11.78 -1.17 -16.64
C SER A 224 12.57 -0.30 -15.66
N ARG A 225 11.91 0.39 -14.73
CA ARG A 225 12.58 1.21 -13.70
C ARG A 225 13.28 0.37 -12.65
N ILE A 226 12.74 -0.81 -12.34
CA ILE A 226 13.38 -1.76 -11.43
C ILE A 226 14.66 -2.31 -12.06
N VAL A 227 14.58 -2.79 -13.30
CA VAL A 227 15.73 -3.40 -14.01
C VAL A 227 16.84 -2.38 -14.26
N ALA A 228 16.49 -1.16 -14.66
CA ALA A 228 17.46 -0.09 -14.96
C ALA A 228 17.95 0.67 -13.72
N HIS A 229 17.62 0.24 -12.50
CA HIS A 229 17.98 0.96 -11.29
C HIS A 229 19.48 0.87 -10.99
N SER A 230 20.15 2.01 -10.87
CA SER A 230 21.61 2.09 -10.67
C SER A 230 22.13 1.34 -9.44
N GLU A 231 21.37 1.33 -8.34
CA GLU A 231 21.77 0.67 -7.09
C GLU A 231 21.31 -0.81 -6.99
N LEU A 232 20.66 -1.37 -8.02
CA LEU A 232 20.13 -2.74 -7.97
C LEU A 232 21.22 -3.76 -7.63
N GLY A 233 22.36 -3.69 -8.32
CA GLY A 233 23.48 -4.61 -8.06
C GLY A 233 24.13 -4.43 -6.69
N TRP A 234 23.99 -3.28 -6.04
CA TRP A 234 24.41 -3.12 -4.64
C TRP A 234 23.43 -3.83 -3.70
N LEU A 235 22.12 -3.70 -3.91
CA LEU A 235 21.11 -4.39 -3.12
C LEU A 235 21.23 -5.92 -3.20
N LEU A 236 21.43 -6.44 -4.41
CA LEU A 236 21.48 -7.89 -4.67
C LEU A 236 22.75 -8.57 -4.16
N ARG A 237 23.81 -7.80 -3.86
CA ARG A 237 25.08 -8.34 -3.34
C ARG A 237 25.08 -8.63 -1.83
N GLY A 238 24.19 -8.03 -1.06
CA GLY A 238 24.06 -8.31 0.38
C GLY A 238 22.92 -9.30 0.68
N VAL A 239 22.48 -9.35 1.94
CA VAL A 239 21.28 -10.12 2.36
C VAL A 239 19.97 -9.69 1.65
N VAL A 240 19.39 -10.57 0.82
CA VAL A 240 18.15 -10.30 0.06
C VAL A 240 16.99 -11.11 0.63
N SER A 241 15.85 -10.46 0.88
CA SER A 241 14.61 -11.14 1.28
C SER A 241 13.93 -11.82 0.09
N LYS A 242 13.15 -12.88 0.34
CA LYS A 242 12.41 -13.60 -0.71
C LYS A 242 11.57 -12.68 -1.58
N ARG A 243 10.88 -11.70 -0.98
CA ARG A 243 9.99 -10.79 -1.71
C ARG A 243 10.73 -9.96 -2.75
N ILE A 244 11.92 -9.46 -2.41
CA ILE A 244 12.79 -8.75 -3.36
C ILE A 244 13.29 -9.71 -4.44
N ASN A 245 13.62 -10.95 -4.08
CA ASN A 245 14.00 -12.01 -5.01
C ASN A 245 12.89 -12.26 -6.06
N GLU A 246 11.67 -12.50 -5.61
CA GLU A 246 10.48 -12.68 -6.45
C GLU A 246 10.22 -11.47 -7.35
N MET A 247 10.30 -10.26 -6.78
CA MET A 247 10.07 -9.01 -7.49
C MET A 247 11.09 -8.74 -8.59
N VAL A 248 12.36 -9.05 -8.35
CA VAL A 248 13.43 -8.88 -9.34
C VAL A 248 13.25 -9.89 -10.46
N LEU A 249 12.96 -11.16 -10.14
CA LEU A 249 12.66 -12.17 -11.15
C LEU A 249 11.47 -11.78 -12.02
N GLU A 250 10.39 -11.29 -11.41
CA GLU A 250 9.22 -10.80 -12.15
C GLU A 250 9.56 -9.55 -12.98
N ALA A 251 10.32 -8.60 -12.44
CA ALA A 251 10.69 -7.39 -13.15
C ALA A 251 11.47 -7.68 -14.44
N PHE A 252 12.47 -8.58 -14.38
CA PHE A 252 13.20 -9.01 -15.58
C PHE A 252 12.29 -9.75 -16.56
N ALA A 253 11.44 -10.66 -16.08
CA ALA A 253 10.54 -11.43 -16.95
C ALA A 253 9.54 -10.54 -17.68
N ARG A 254 8.94 -9.58 -16.96
CA ARG A 254 7.95 -8.64 -17.51
C ARG A 254 8.59 -7.59 -18.42
N HIS A 255 9.76 -7.07 -18.05
CA HIS A 255 10.49 -6.09 -18.86
C HIS A 255 10.91 -6.67 -20.21
N LEU A 256 11.32 -7.94 -20.23
CA LEU A 256 11.77 -8.65 -21.43
C LEU A 256 10.62 -9.38 -22.16
N HIS A 257 9.37 -9.24 -21.70
CA HIS A 257 8.20 -9.93 -22.23
C HIS A 257 8.40 -11.45 -22.38
N LEU A 258 9.01 -12.07 -21.37
CA LEU A 258 9.41 -13.47 -21.38
C LEU A 258 8.18 -14.40 -21.43
N ASN A 259 8.16 -15.29 -22.41
CA ASN A 259 7.21 -16.40 -22.46
C ASN A 259 7.89 -17.71 -22.09
N VAL A 260 7.72 -18.13 -20.83
CA VAL A 260 8.31 -19.37 -20.29
C VAL A 260 7.71 -20.65 -20.87
N GLU A 261 6.57 -20.59 -21.54
CA GLU A 261 5.93 -21.76 -22.14
C GLU A 261 6.50 -22.08 -23.53
N ASN A 262 6.98 -21.07 -24.25
CA ASN A 262 7.50 -21.18 -25.61
C ASN A 262 9.01 -20.88 -25.67
N LEU A 263 9.80 -21.78 -25.11
CA LEU A 263 11.27 -21.63 -25.00
C LEU A 263 12.00 -21.57 -26.35
N SER A 264 11.43 -22.14 -27.42
CA SER A 264 12.04 -22.17 -28.75
C SER A 264 11.96 -20.83 -29.50
N ALA A 265 11.02 -19.95 -29.11
CA ALA A 265 10.88 -18.63 -29.70
C ALA A 265 11.73 -17.54 -29.00
N LEU A 266 12.45 -17.90 -27.93
CA LEU A 266 13.24 -16.95 -27.15
C LEU A 266 14.55 -16.60 -27.85
N ASN A 267 14.87 -15.31 -27.89
CA ASN A 267 16.20 -14.85 -28.28
C ASN A 267 17.13 -14.85 -27.06
N TRP A 268 17.78 -15.99 -26.85
CA TRP A 268 18.65 -16.23 -25.70
C TRP A 268 19.91 -15.37 -25.66
N VAL A 269 20.43 -14.93 -26.81
CA VAL A 269 21.62 -14.06 -26.88
C VAL A 269 21.29 -12.68 -26.30
N VAL A 270 20.20 -12.08 -26.76
CA VAL A 270 19.71 -10.79 -26.24
C VAL A 270 19.35 -10.90 -24.76
N LEU A 271 18.74 -12.02 -24.37
CA LEU A 271 18.43 -12.31 -22.98
C LEU A 271 19.71 -12.33 -22.12
N ALA A 272 20.76 -13.03 -22.56
CA ALA A 272 22.03 -13.09 -21.84
C ALA A 272 22.66 -11.69 -21.69
N GLU A 273 22.72 -10.90 -22.77
CA GLU A 273 23.25 -9.53 -22.75
C GLU A 273 22.55 -8.64 -21.70
N CYS A 274 21.21 -8.71 -21.61
CA CYS A 274 20.44 -7.93 -20.63
C CYS A 274 20.66 -8.38 -19.17
N LEU A 275 21.13 -9.61 -18.94
CA LEU A 275 21.29 -10.19 -17.60
C LEU A 275 22.73 -10.05 -17.07
N MET A 276 23.71 -9.72 -17.92
CA MET A 276 25.13 -9.69 -17.57
C MET A 276 25.43 -8.81 -16.35
N ASP A 277 24.80 -7.65 -16.25
CA ASP A 277 25.02 -6.70 -15.14
C ASP A 277 24.67 -7.28 -13.76
N GLN A 278 23.79 -8.29 -13.72
CA GLN A 278 23.33 -8.95 -12.50
C GLN A 278 23.63 -10.46 -12.49
N GLN A 279 24.63 -10.93 -13.27
CA GLN A 279 24.97 -12.34 -13.40
C GLN A 279 25.16 -13.06 -12.04
N GLY A 280 25.84 -12.41 -11.09
CA GLY A 280 26.10 -12.98 -9.76
C GLY A 280 24.84 -13.26 -8.92
N PHE A 281 23.72 -12.59 -9.23
CA PHE A 281 22.43 -12.88 -8.60
C PHE A 281 21.80 -14.15 -9.20
N PHE A 282 21.81 -14.29 -10.53
CA PHE A 282 21.20 -15.42 -11.23
C PHE A 282 22.01 -16.72 -11.11
N LEU A 283 23.33 -16.62 -10.86
CA LEU A 283 24.19 -17.77 -10.56
C LEU A 283 23.77 -18.52 -9.28
N ARG A 284 23.19 -17.82 -8.31
CA ARG A 284 22.79 -18.38 -7.03
C ARG A 284 21.41 -19.01 -7.12
N ARG A 285 21.20 -20.12 -6.42
CA ARG A 285 19.87 -20.73 -6.28
C ARG A 285 18.94 -19.74 -5.54
N PRO A 286 17.78 -19.39 -6.10
CA PRO A 286 16.93 -18.35 -5.53
C PRO A 286 16.28 -18.83 -4.23
N ASN A 287 16.09 -17.90 -3.29
CA ASN A 287 15.36 -18.15 -2.04
C ASN A 287 13.85 -18.15 -2.32
N LEU A 288 13.35 -19.24 -2.92
CA LEU A 288 11.93 -19.46 -3.19
C LEU A 288 11.44 -20.66 -2.41
N THR A 289 10.19 -20.59 -1.94
CA THR A 289 9.54 -21.74 -1.30
C THR A 289 9.38 -22.88 -2.30
N ASN A 290 9.64 -24.10 -1.83
CA ASN A 290 9.51 -25.32 -2.62
C ASN A 290 8.04 -25.76 -2.74
N SER A 291 7.20 -24.88 -3.27
CA SER A 291 5.75 -25.05 -3.43
C SER A 291 5.35 -24.82 -4.88
N PRO A 292 4.40 -25.61 -5.44
CA PRO A 292 3.87 -25.41 -6.78
C PRO A 292 3.28 -24.01 -7.02
N SER A 293 2.86 -23.30 -5.96
CA SER A 293 2.37 -21.92 -6.06
C SER A 293 3.39 -20.95 -6.68
N ASN A 294 4.68 -21.25 -6.51
CA ASN A 294 5.78 -20.40 -6.95
C ASN A 294 6.44 -20.92 -8.24
N ALA A 295 5.77 -21.81 -8.99
CA ALA A 295 6.32 -22.42 -10.21
C ALA A 295 6.82 -21.38 -11.23
N HIS A 296 6.08 -20.29 -11.43
CA HIS A 296 6.45 -19.24 -12.38
C HIS A 296 7.77 -18.54 -12.02
N TYR A 297 8.02 -18.23 -10.75
CA TYR A 297 9.30 -17.64 -10.32
C TYR A 297 10.48 -18.57 -10.54
N TRP A 298 10.28 -19.86 -10.26
CA TRP A 298 11.27 -20.90 -10.53
C TRP A 298 11.55 -21.04 -12.04
N GLN A 299 10.52 -20.95 -12.89
CA GLN A 299 10.67 -20.95 -14.34
C GLN A 299 11.44 -19.73 -14.83
N TYR A 300 11.13 -18.53 -14.32
CA TYR A 300 11.86 -17.30 -14.66
C TYR A 300 13.35 -17.44 -14.34
N TRP A 301 13.68 -17.82 -13.11
CA TRP A 301 15.06 -18.03 -12.70
C TRP A 301 15.77 -19.07 -13.57
N ALA A 302 15.14 -20.22 -13.81
CA ALA A 302 15.75 -21.30 -14.57
C ALA A 302 16.06 -20.89 -16.02
N VAL A 303 15.18 -20.11 -16.65
CA VAL A 303 15.42 -19.55 -18.00
C VAL A 303 16.56 -18.54 -17.96
N PHE A 304 16.59 -17.61 -16.99
CA PHE A 304 17.68 -16.63 -16.87
C PHE A 304 19.05 -17.25 -16.60
N ALA A 305 19.12 -18.20 -15.67
CA ALA A 305 20.35 -18.91 -15.36
C ALA A 305 20.82 -19.79 -16.54
N THR A 306 19.90 -20.39 -17.29
CA THR A 306 20.24 -21.13 -18.52
C THR A 306 20.77 -20.21 -19.61
N ALA A 307 20.19 -19.01 -19.78
CA ALA A 307 20.67 -18.01 -20.74
C ALA A 307 22.12 -17.57 -20.45
N LEU A 308 22.50 -17.53 -19.17
CA LEU A 308 23.86 -17.23 -18.71
C LEU A 308 24.83 -18.43 -18.75
N GLY A 309 24.36 -19.61 -19.18
CA GLY A 309 25.18 -20.81 -19.35
C GLY A 309 25.30 -21.71 -18.11
N TYR A 310 24.38 -21.61 -17.15
CA TYR A 310 24.41 -22.42 -15.93
C TYR A 310 23.60 -23.72 -16.04
N ASP A 311 24.03 -24.75 -15.30
CA ASP A 311 23.25 -25.98 -15.17
C ASP A 311 22.23 -25.90 -14.02
N VAL A 312 20.96 -25.68 -14.37
CA VAL A 312 19.88 -25.46 -13.39
C VAL A 312 19.16 -26.75 -12.97
N VAL A 313 19.27 -27.82 -13.75
CA VAL A 313 18.56 -29.10 -13.52
C VAL A 313 18.75 -29.65 -12.10
N PRO A 314 19.96 -29.70 -11.51
CA PRO A 314 20.13 -30.24 -10.15
C PRO A 314 19.53 -29.37 -9.04
N ALA A 315 19.23 -28.10 -9.32
CA ALA A 315 18.70 -27.15 -8.33
C ALA A 315 17.18 -26.99 -8.39
N LEU A 316 16.55 -27.49 -9.46
CA LEU A 316 15.10 -27.44 -9.65
C LEU A 316 14.37 -28.39 -8.68
N PRO A 317 13.18 -28.01 -8.19
CA PRO A 317 12.32 -28.91 -7.44
C PRO A 317 11.89 -30.16 -8.21
N GLU A 318 11.75 -31.28 -7.49
CA GLU A 318 11.34 -32.57 -8.07
C GLU A 318 9.92 -32.58 -8.65
N TRP A 319 9.04 -31.68 -8.20
CA TRP A 319 7.65 -31.58 -8.68
C TRP A 319 7.51 -30.88 -10.03
N PHE A 320 8.61 -30.39 -10.64
CA PHE A 320 8.55 -29.75 -11.95
C PHE A 320 8.15 -30.73 -13.06
N ASP A 321 7.40 -30.22 -14.04
CA ASP A 321 7.03 -30.99 -15.23
C ASP A 321 8.28 -31.40 -16.03
N SER A 322 8.53 -32.71 -16.08
CA SER A 322 9.62 -33.31 -16.84
C SER A 322 9.65 -32.92 -18.32
N ALA A 323 8.48 -32.68 -18.94
CA ALA A 323 8.40 -32.26 -20.34
C ALA A 323 8.87 -30.81 -20.53
N TRP A 324 8.60 -29.93 -19.57
CA TRP A 324 9.13 -28.57 -19.59
C TRP A 324 10.65 -28.55 -19.35
N VAL A 325 11.15 -29.33 -18.40
CA VAL A 325 12.60 -29.43 -18.12
C VAL A 325 13.36 -29.98 -19.34
N ALA A 326 12.81 -30.98 -20.03
CA ALA A 326 13.41 -31.51 -21.26
C ALA A 326 13.54 -30.44 -22.35
N ARG A 327 12.51 -29.60 -22.54
CA ARG A 327 12.56 -28.47 -23.50
C ARG A 327 13.61 -27.43 -23.12
N LEU A 328 13.82 -27.17 -21.83
CA LEU A 328 14.87 -26.27 -21.37
C LEU A 328 16.27 -26.83 -21.67
N VAL A 329 16.48 -28.13 -21.45
CA VAL A 329 17.74 -28.81 -21.78
C VAL A 329 17.99 -28.83 -23.28
N GLU A 330 16.96 -29.05 -24.09
CA GLU A 330 17.06 -28.99 -25.56
C GLU A 330 17.42 -27.57 -26.04
N ALA A 331 16.72 -26.54 -25.55
CA ALA A 331 17.00 -25.15 -25.88
C ALA A 331 18.44 -24.77 -25.49
N ARG A 332 18.91 -25.22 -24.33
CA ARG A 332 20.31 -25.07 -23.89
C ARG A 332 21.30 -25.71 -24.86
N ALA A 333 21.04 -26.94 -25.30
CA ALA A 333 21.93 -27.67 -26.20
C ALA A 333 22.06 -26.98 -27.57
N GLN A 334 21.01 -26.27 -28.02
CA GLN A 334 21.04 -25.48 -29.26
C GLN A 334 21.86 -24.19 -29.13
N LEU A 335 22.02 -23.64 -27.92
CA LEU A 335 22.70 -22.36 -27.68
C LEU A 335 24.19 -22.50 -27.46
N PHE A 336 24.58 -23.53 -26.72
CA PHE A 336 25.97 -23.80 -26.39
C PHE A 336 26.42 -24.98 -27.25
N GLU A 337 26.68 -24.72 -28.54
CA GLU A 337 27.31 -25.68 -29.43
C GLU A 337 28.67 -26.10 -28.84
N VAL A 338 28.67 -27.23 -28.12
CA VAL A 338 29.85 -27.97 -27.63
C VAL A 338 30.68 -27.27 -26.53
N ASN A 339 30.44 -27.63 -25.27
CA ASN A 339 31.37 -28.42 -24.42
C ASN A 339 30.78 -28.55 -23.00
N PRO A 340 30.23 -29.72 -22.61
CA PRO A 340 29.57 -29.86 -21.31
C PRO A 340 30.49 -29.63 -20.09
N ALA A 341 31.81 -29.62 -20.29
CA ALA A 341 32.80 -29.37 -19.25
C ALA A 341 33.07 -27.89 -18.94
N ALA A 342 32.57 -26.95 -19.75
CA ALA A 342 32.73 -25.50 -19.53
C ALA A 342 31.57 -24.87 -18.73
N LEU A 343 30.57 -25.67 -18.38
CA LEU A 343 29.38 -25.21 -17.69
C LEU A 343 29.68 -25.00 -16.21
N THR A 344 29.31 -23.83 -15.71
CA THR A 344 29.42 -23.54 -14.28
C THR A 344 28.16 -24.09 -13.61
N ASN A 345 28.34 -24.88 -12.55
CA ASN A 345 27.21 -25.32 -11.73
C ASN A 345 26.62 -24.13 -10.96
N VAL A 346 25.31 -24.15 -10.74
CA VAL A 346 24.62 -23.19 -9.87
C VAL A 346 25.26 -23.23 -8.47
N GLU A 347 25.54 -22.06 -7.91
CA GLU A 347 26.02 -21.95 -6.52
C GLU A 347 24.90 -22.38 -5.57
N THR A 348 25.10 -23.51 -4.89
CA THR A 348 24.25 -23.95 -3.79
C THR A 348 24.73 -23.35 -2.47
N SER A 349 23.82 -23.18 -1.51
CA SER A 349 24.13 -22.59 -0.22
C SER A 349 25.21 -23.41 0.53
N PRO A 350 26.36 -22.80 0.90
CA PRO A 350 27.41 -23.46 1.66
C PRO A 350 27.08 -23.57 3.16
N ILE A 351 25.89 -23.18 3.61
CA ILE A 351 25.52 -23.08 5.03
C ILE A 351 25.86 -24.34 5.83
N ASN A 352 25.53 -25.53 5.33
CA ASN A 352 25.78 -26.79 6.04
C ASN A 352 27.28 -27.09 6.18
N GLN A 353 28.09 -26.70 5.20
CA GLN A 353 29.54 -26.86 5.26
C GLN A 353 30.13 -25.90 6.28
N LEU A 354 29.70 -24.64 6.25
CA LEU A 354 30.17 -23.60 7.18
C LEU A 354 29.80 -23.91 8.64
N LEU A 355 28.57 -24.37 8.89
CA LEU A 355 28.13 -24.73 10.24
C LEU A 355 28.83 -25.98 10.79
N ALA A 356 29.30 -26.87 9.91
CA ALA A 356 30.05 -28.08 10.28
C ALA A 356 31.55 -27.82 10.54
N GLN A 357 32.07 -26.63 10.22
CA GLN A 357 33.46 -26.26 10.48
C GLN A 357 33.77 -26.16 11.97
N SER A 358 35.05 -26.32 12.32
CA SER A 358 35.54 -26.10 13.68
C SER A 358 35.44 -24.62 14.06
N LYS A 359 35.16 -24.35 15.34
CA LYS A 359 35.00 -23.02 15.90
C LYS A 359 36.35 -22.33 16.10
N THR A 360 36.92 -21.79 15.02
CA THR A 360 38.16 -21.01 15.01
C THR A 360 37.89 -19.60 14.47
N LEU A 361 38.77 -18.64 14.78
CA LEU A 361 38.64 -17.26 14.29
C LEU A 361 38.68 -17.16 12.76
N GLU A 362 39.49 -17.98 12.09
CA GLU A 362 39.59 -18.01 10.62
C GLU A 362 38.28 -18.48 9.97
N ASN A 363 37.69 -19.57 10.49
CA ASN A 363 36.38 -20.04 10.04
C ASN A 363 35.28 -19.03 10.39
N ALA A 364 35.38 -18.36 11.53
CA ALA A 364 34.44 -17.31 11.90
C ALA A 364 34.45 -16.13 10.93
N MET A 365 35.61 -15.75 10.38
CA MET A 365 35.69 -14.73 9.33
C MET A 365 34.98 -15.18 8.04
N GLN A 366 35.13 -16.45 7.63
CA GLN A 366 34.39 -17.00 6.48
C GLN A 366 32.88 -16.97 6.72
N VAL A 367 32.44 -17.36 7.92
CA VAL A 367 31.02 -17.31 8.33
C VAL A 367 30.49 -15.88 8.32
N VAL A 368 31.26 -14.89 8.79
CA VAL A 368 30.88 -13.47 8.74
C VAL A 368 30.77 -12.97 7.30
N GLU A 369 31.75 -13.28 6.44
CA GLU A 369 31.71 -12.88 5.03
C GLU A 369 30.49 -13.46 4.30
N TYR A 370 30.14 -14.71 4.60
CA TYR A 370 28.93 -15.33 4.08
C TYR A 370 27.67 -14.71 4.68
N ALA A 371 27.61 -14.47 5.99
CA ALA A 371 26.46 -13.86 6.67
C ALA A 371 26.10 -12.45 6.14
N LEU A 372 27.07 -11.73 5.58
CA LEU A 372 26.81 -10.43 4.94
C LEU A 372 26.12 -10.55 3.57
N ARG A 373 26.18 -11.72 2.94
CA ARG A 373 25.74 -11.98 1.55
C ARG A 373 24.72 -13.10 1.40
N CYS A 374 24.41 -13.81 2.49
CA CYS A 374 23.51 -14.96 2.50
C CYS A 374 22.04 -14.54 2.33
N TYR A 375 21.16 -15.51 2.12
CA TYR A 375 19.74 -15.25 2.23
C TYR A 375 19.34 -15.01 3.68
N GLU A 376 18.28 -14.23 3.86
CA GLU A 376 17.87 -13.81 5.20
C GLU A 376 17.51 -14.99 6.11
N HIS A 377 16.85 -16.02 5.59
CA HIS A 377 16.47 -17.21 6.36
C HIS A 377 17.67 -18.03 6.87
N GLU A 378 18.86 -17.86 6.29
CA GLU A 378 20.10 -18.54 6.68
C GLU A 378 20.83 -17.81 7.81
N LEU A 379 20.58 -16.51 7.93
CA LEU A 379 21.27 -15.61 8.85
C LEU A 379 21.13 -16.03 10.33
N PRO A 380 19.96 -16.48 10.84
CA PRO A 380 19.82 -16.87 12.25
C PRO A 380 20.74 -18.02 12.65
N SER A 381 20.92 -19.03 11.80
CA SER A 381 21.78 -20.18 12.07
C SER A 381 23.26 -19.78 12.11
N LEU A 382 23.68 -18.91 11.19
CA LEU A 382 25.03 -18.36 11.13
C LEU A 382 25.33 -17.47 12.35
N ILE A 383 24.40 -16.60 12.72
CA ILE A 383 24.52 -15.74 13.91
C ILE A 383 24.62 -16.60 15.18
N SER A 384 23.76 -17.60 15.36
CA SER A 384 23.83 -18.51 16.52
C SER A 384 25.17 -19.25 16.59
N TRP A 385 25.70 -19.67 15.45
CA TRP A 385 27.04 -20.25 15.37
C TRP A 385 28.13 -19.26 15.80
N LEU A 386 28.10 -18.01 15.32
CA LEU A 386 29.06 -16.95 15.68
C LEU A 386 29.04 -16.61 17.17
N PHE A 387 27.86 -16.54 17.77
CA PHE A 387 27.70 -16.24 19.20
C PHE A 387 27.96 -17.45 20.11
N SER A 388 28.21 -18.63 19.52
CA SER A 388 28.67 -19.82 20.22
C SER A 388 30.20 -19.95 20.28
N LEU A 389 30.94 -18.98 19.74
CA LEU A 389 32.40 -18.86 19.82
C LEU A 389 32.84 -18.46 21.24
N SER A 390 34.15 -18.52 21.52
CA SER A 390 34.70 -18.04 22.79
C SER A 390 34.48 -16.54 22.97
N ALA A 391 34.40 -16.05 24.22
CA ALA A 391 34.22 -14.63 24.49
C ALA A 391 35.39 -13.77 23.97
N GLU A 392 36.61 -14.34 23.88
CA GLU A 392 37.78 -13.68 23.32
C GLU A 392 37.63 -13.46 21.81
N ASP A 393 37.19 -14.49 21.07
CA ASP A 393 36.96 -14.40 19.61
C ASP A 393 35.81 -13.44 19.28
N GLN A 394 34.73 -13.48 20.06
CA GLN A 394 33.60 -12.56 19.89
C GLN A 394 34.03 -11.10 20.11
N LYS A 395 34.93 -10.84 21.06
CA LYS A 395 35.47 -9.51 21.31
C LYS A 395 36.36 -9.02 20.16
N ILE A 396 37.13 -9.91 19.54
CA ILE A 396 37.95 -9.58 18.37
C ILE A 396 37.05 -9.20 17.18
N LEU A 397 35.98 -9.96 16.94
CA LEU A 397 35.04 -9.70 15.85
C LEU A 397 34.24 -8.41 16.06
N SER A 398 33.74 -8.18 17.27
CA SER A 398 32.95 -6.97 17.60
C SER A 398 33.79 -5.68 17.66
N SER A 399 35.09 -5.80 17.96
CA SER A 399 36.02 -4.66 17.96
C SER A 399 36.42 -4.19 16.56
N ASN A 400 36.10 -4.96 15.50
CA ASN A 400 36.36 -4.54 14.13
C ASN A 400 35.38 -3.40 13.74
N PRO A 401 35.86 -2.19 13.39
CA PRO A 401 35.01 -1.05 13.11
C PRO A 401 34.06 -1.25 11.91
N LEU A 402 34.39 -2.16 10.98
CA LEU A 402 33.53 -2.48 9.84
C LEU A 402 32.38 -3.43 10.21
N LEU A 403 32.54 -4.20 11.29
CA LEU A 403 31.57 -5.19 11.74
C LEU A 403 30.83 -4.75 12.99
N SER A 404 31.35 -3.79 13.76
CA SER A 404 30.81 -3.38 15.05
C SER A 404 29.32 -3.04 15.00
N LYS A 405 28.90 -2.24 13.99
CA LYS A 405 27.48 -1.90 13.81
C LYS A 405 26.63 -3.13 13.51
N ARG A 406 27.08 -4.01 12.60
CA ARG A 406 26.38 -5.25 12.24
C ARG A 406 26.36 -6.26 13.39
N TRP A 407 27.43 -6.33 14.16
CA TRP A 407 27.54 -7.18 15.33
C TRP A 407 26.55 -6.75 16.41
N SER A 408 26.44 -5.45 16.70
CA SER A 408 25.43 -4.92 17.62
C SER A 408 24.01 -5.15 17.10
N GLU A 409 23.76 -5.05 15.79
CA GLU A 409 22.48 -5.43 15.20
C GLU A 409 22.20 -6.94 15.38
N TRP A 410 23.18 -7.81 15.20
CA TRP A 410 23.04 -9.25 15.39
C TRP A 410 22.86 -9.63 16.87
N GLU A 411 23.54 -8.94 17.78
CA GLU A 411 23.39 -9.09 19.23
C GLU A 411 22.02 -8.60 19.69
N HIS A 412 21.55 -7.46 19.16
CA HIS A 412 20.19 -7.00 19.40
C HIS A 412 19.19 -8.02 18.86
N ARG A 413 19.37 -8.49 17.62
CA ARG A 413 18.53 -9.54 17.04
C ARG A 413 18.52 -10.77 17.94
N LEU A 414 19.64 -11.35 18.33
CA LEU A 414 19.67 -12.51 19.24
C LEU A 414 19.01 -12.26 20.59
N SER A 415 19.24 -11.09 21.19
CA SER A 415 18.69 -10.76 22.51
C SER A 415 17.19 -10.48 22.48
N THR A 416 16.66 -9.96 21.36
CA THR A 416 15.22 -9.76 21.16
C THR A 416 14.51 -10.99 20.59
N THR A 417 15.24 -12.04 20.17
CA THR A 417 14.63 -13.11 19.35
C THR A 417 14.96 -14.54 19.78
N CYS A 418 13.86 -15.27 19.98
CA CYS A 418 13.77 -16.70 20.26
C CYS A 418 13.68 -17.53 18.96
N TRP A 419 14.21 -17.04 17.83
CA TRP A 419 13.82 -17.47 16.47
C TRP A 419 14.01 -18.95 16.14
N GLN A 420 14.95 -19.64 16.79
CA GLN A 420 15.24 -21.02 16.38
C GLN A 420 14.12 -21.99 16.81
N HIS A 421 13.25 -21.60 17.76
CA HIS A 421 12.18 -22.46 18.30
C HIS A 421 10.90 -21.71 18.72
N GLU A 422 10.71 -20.44 18.34
CA GLU A 422 9.48 -19.71 18.67
C GLU A 422 8.28 -20.32 17.91
N SER A 423 7.25 -20.76 18.63
CA SER A 423 6.02 -21.22 17.99
C SER A 423 5.29 -20.03 17.34
N PRO A 424 4.52 -20.25 16.27
CA PRO A 424 3.75 -19.17 15.64
C PRO A 424 2.78 -18.50 16.63
N GLN A 425 2.30 -19.21 17.66
CA GLN A 425 1.51 -18.59 18.74
C GLN A 425 2.32 -17.51 19.48
N SER A 426 3.50 -17.86 20.00
CA SER A 426 4.35 -16.91 20.72
C SER A 426 4.75 -15.73 19.85
N PHE A 427 5.06 -15.99 18.58
CA PHE A 427 5.40 -14.96 17.62
C PHE A 427 4.25 -13.96 17.44
N TRP A 428 3.03 -14.40 17.12
CA TRP A 428 1.91 -13.49 16.89
C TRP A 428 1.44 -12.77 18.16
N CYS A 429 1.48 -13.42 19.32
CA CYS A 429 1.20 -12.74 20.59
C CYS A 429 2.21 -11.63 20.87
N ARG A 430 3.51 -11.89 20.67
CA ARG A 430 4.58 -10.88 20.79
C ARG A 430 4.43 -9.80 19.73
N TRP A 431 4.06 -10.17 18.50
CA TRP A 431 3.85 -9.25 17.39
C TRP A 431 2.80 -8.19 17.75
N PHE A 432 1.66 -8.56 18.32
CA PHE A 432 0.65 -7.57 18.70
C PHE A 432 0.95 -6.85 20.02
N ASN A 433 1.62 -7.50 20.98
CA ASN A 433 1.88 -6.95 22.32
C ASN A 433 3.20 -6.19 22.46
N GLY A 434 4.16 -6.35 21.54
CA GLY A 434 5.49 -5.74 21.67
C GLY A 434 5.49 -4.23 21.51
N ASP A 435 6.26 -3.51 22.32
CA ASP A 435 6.40 -2.05 22.21
C ASP A 435 7.34 -1.59 21.08
N SER A 436 8.19 -2.47 20.54
CA SER A 436 9.10 -2.13 19.45
C SER A 436 8.44 -2.29 18.08
N VAL A 437 8.48 -1.22 17.28
CA VAL A 437 8.20 -1.24 15.84
C VAL A 437 9.50 -1.62 15.14
N GLU A 438 10.00 -2.84 15.38
CA GLU A 438 10.87 -3.46 14.39
C GLU A 438 9.95 -3.98 13.29
N PHE A 439 9.51 -3.06 12.44
CA PHE A 439 8.79 -3.40 11.22
C PHE A 439 9.80 -4.09 10.32
N TRP A 440 9.92 -5.40 10.48
CA TRP A 440 10.65 -6.21 9.53
C TRP A 440 9.87 -6.06 8.22
N LEU A 441 10.49 -5.45 7.22
CA LEU A 441 10.04 -5.52 5.82
C LEU A 441 10.13 -6.96 5.28
N ASP A 442 10.51 -7.90 6.15
CA ASP A 442 10.82 -9.28 5.89
C ASP A 442 9.58 -10.14 6.18
N GLU A 443 8.77 -10.35 5.13
CA GLU A 443 7.64 -11.29 5.13
C GLU A 443 8.09 -12.77 5.35
N ASP A 444 9.40 -13.05 5.27
CA ASP A 444 9.94 -14.42 5.25
C ASP A 444 9.80 -15.19 6.55
N ILE A 445 9.77 -14.51 7.70
CA ILE A 445 9.60 -15.14 9.01
C ILE A 445 8.24 -15.87 9.10
N THR A 446 7.22 -15.36 8.43
CA THR A 446 5.84 -15.84 8.56
C THR A 446 5.52 -17.02 7.64
N ASN A 447 6.27 -17.20 6.54
CA ASN A 447 5.93 -18.17 5.50
C ASN A 447 6.27 -19.63 5.83
N GLN A 448 7.07 -19.89 6.85
CA GLN A 448 7.53 -21.26 7.17
C GLN A 448 6.82 -21.91 8.37
N GLN A 449 6.03 -21.15 9.14
CA GLN A 449 5.43 -21.66 10.38
C GLN A 449 4.01 -22.19 10.17
N LEU A 450 3.73 -23.41 10.64
CA LEU A 450 2.46 -24.13 10.45
C LEU A 450 1.33 -23.49 11.25
N ILE A 451 0.23 -23.17 10.56
CA ILE A 451 -0.97 -22.53 11.16
C ILE A 451 -1.67 -23.34 12.25
N ILE A 452 -1.49 -24.67 12.24
CA ILE A 452 -2.12 -25.62 13.17
C ILE A 452 -1.71 -25.33 14.64
N GLN A 453 -0.64 -24.57 14.86
CA GLN A 453 -0.11 -24.25 16.18
C GLN A 453 -0.60 -22.90 16.74
N VAL A 454 -1.55 -22.23 16.08
CA VAL A 454 -2.09 -20.92 16.53
C VAL A 454 -3.48 -21.08 17.16
N ASP A 455 -3.59 -20.69 18.42
CA ASP A 455 -4.84 -20.52 19.15
C ASP A 455 -5.36 -19.08 18.97
N PHE A 456 -6.36 -18.94 18.10
CA PHE A 456 -7.00 -17.66 17.80
C PHE A 456 -7.74 -17.05 18.99
N SER A 457 -8.20 -17.85 19.96
CA SER A 457 -8.89 -17.34 21.15
C SER A 457 -7.90 -16.61 22.05
N GLU A 458 -6.72 -17.21 22.27
CA GLU A 458 -5.64 -16.57 23.01
C GLU A 458 -5.11 -15.32 22.30
N LEU A 459 -4.98 -15.37 20.96
CA LEU A 459 -4.58 -14.19 20.19
C LEU A 459 -5.60 -13.05 20.32
N THR A 460 -6.90 -13.37 20.30
CA THR A 460 -7.98 -12.40 20.51
C THR A 460 -7.87 -11.74 21.87
N ARG A 461 -7.56 -12.52 22.92
CA ARG A 461 -7.34 -12.01 24.28
C ARG A 461 -6.15 -11.04 24.34
N VAL A 462 -5.04 -11.37 23.66
CA VAL A 462 -3.87 -10.49 23.59
C VAL A 462 -4.21 -9.18 22.87
N ILE A 463 -4.87 -9.25 21.70
CA ILE A 463 -5.28 -8.06 20.95
C ILE A 463 -6.21 -7.17 21.78
N HIS A 464 -7.16 -7.77 22.49
CA HIS A 464 -8.09 -7.04 23.35
C HIS A 464 -7.40 -6.34 24.53
N ALA A 465 -6.30 -6.91 25.05
CA ALA A 465 -5.53 -6.35 26.14
C ALA A 465 -4.56 -5.23 25.71
N VAL A 466 -4.34 -5.03 24.41
CA VAL A 466 -3.47 -3.98 23.89
C VAL A 466 -4.23 -2.65 23.85
N ASP A 467 -3.82 -1.70 24.70
CA ASP A 467 -4.46 -0.38 24.82
C ASP A 467 -4.20 0.57 23.63
N LYS A 468 -3.31 0.20 22.70
CA LYS A 468 -2.89 1.05 21.56
C LYS A 468 -3.47 0.53 20.25
N ALA A 469 -4.63 1.03 19.83
CA ALA A 469 -5.31 0.65 18.58
C ALA A 469 -4.43 0.89 17.33
N GLU A 470 -3.72 2.02 17.27
CA GLU A 470 -2.80 2.37 16.17
C GLU A 470 -1.75 1.27 15.92
N LEU A 471 -1.21 0.68 16.99
CA LEU A 471 -0.18 -0.36 16.92
C LEU A 471 -0.71 -1.64 16.27
N ILE A 472 -1.94 -2.03 16.62
CA ILE A 472 -2.62 -3.19 16.03
C ILE A 472 -2.86 -2.93 14.54
N LEU A 473 -3.34 -1.73 14.19
CA LEU A 473 -3.62 -1.37 12.80
C LEU A 473 -2.36 -1.37 11.93
N ASP A 474 -1.25 -0.84 12.45
CA ASP A 474 0.03 -0.79 11.73
C ASP A 474 0.54 -2.20 11.39
N ARG A 475 0.25 -3.16 12.27
CA ARG A 475 0.70 -4.56 12.20
C ARG A 475 -0.26 -5.50 11.47
N LEU A 476 -1.51 -5.07 11.28
CA LEU A 476 -2.59 -5.89 10.73
C LEU A 476 -2.37 -6.35 9.28
N PRO A 477 -1.89 -5.51 8.32
CA PRO A 477 -1.72 -5.96 6.93
C PRO A 477 -0.85 -7.22 6.80
N ILE A 478 0.27 -7.26 7.51
CA ILE A 478 1.20 -8.40 7.50
C ILE A 478 0.52 -9.67 8.03
N PHE A 479 -0.23 -9.55 9.13
CA PHE A 479 -0.98 -10.66 9.69
C PHE A 479 -2.07 -11.18 8.73
N LEU A 480 -2.77 -10.28 8.03
CA LEU A 480 -3.77 -10.66 7.02
C LEU A 480 -3.13 -11.39 5.84
N ASN A 481 -1.98 -10.93 5.35
CA ASN A 481 -1.24 -11.60 4.28
C ASN A 481 -0.81 -13.01 4.70
N TRP A 482 -0.32 -13.15 5.92
CA TRP A 482 0.02 -14.46 6.48
C TRP A 482 -1.20 -15.41 6.56
N LEU A 483 -2.32 -14.95 7.13
CA LEU A 483 -3.55 -15.76 7.21
C LEU A 483 -4.02 -16.23 5.83
N ASN A 484 -3.98 -15.33 4.84
CA ASN A 484 -4.35 -15.64 3.46
C ASN A 484 -3.40 -16.66 2.83
N ALA A 485 -2.09 -16.52 3.04
CA ALA A 485 -1.08 -17.46 2.54
C ALA A 485 -1.27 -18.87 3.12
N GLN A 486 -1.62 -18.95 4.40
CA GLN A 486 -1.91 -20.20 5.10
C GLN A 486 -3.35 -20.71 4.87
N LYS A 487 -4.19 -19.96 4.13
CA LYS A 487 -5.61 -20.25 3.88
C LYS A 487 -6.43 -20.46 5.18
N ALA A 488 -6.08 -19.79 6.26
CA ALA A 488 -6.86 -19.87 7.50
C ALA A 488 -8.04 -18.90 7.51
N LEU A 489 -9.13 -19.35 8.14
CA LEU A 489 -10.36 -18.57 8.28
C LEU A 489 -10.43 -17.80 9.60
N GLY A 490 -9.63 -18.13 10.62
CA GLY A 490 -9.69 -17.50 11.95
C GLY A 490 -10.97 -17.82 12.74
N THR A 491 -11.24 -17.09 13.82
CA THR A 491 -12.47 -17.19 14.63
C THR A 491 -13.33 -15.94 14.49
N SER A 492 -14.64 -16.07 14.76
CA SER A 492 -15.57 -14.93 14.71
C SER A 492 -15.18 -13.82 15.68
N GLU A 493 -14.75 -14.17 16.89
CA GLU A 493 -14.33 -13.23 17.93
C GLU A 493 -13.12 -12.40 17.49
N LEU A 494 -12.11 -13.05 16.90
CA LEU A 494 -10.91 -12.38 16.39
C LEU A 494 -11.25 -11.29 15.38
N TRP A 495 -12.09 -11.63 14.39
CA TRP A 495 -12.48 -10.67 13.36
C TRP A 495 -13.31 -9.51 13.92
N LEU A 496 -14.20 -9.78 14.88
CA LEU A 496 -14.99 -8.73 15.53
C LEU A 496 -14.11 -7.77 16.33
N GLU A 497 -13.07 -8.26 17.01
CA GLU A 497 -12.11 -7.40 17.69
C GLU A 497 -11.34 -6.52 16.69
N PHE A 498 -10.89 -7.05 15.54
CA PHE A 498 -10.27 -6.21 14.52
C PHE A 498 -11.23 -5.15 13.96
N ILE A 499 -12.48 -5.51 13.68
CA ILE A 499 -13.49 -4.54 13.22
C ILE A 499 -13.66 -3.44 14.26
N ARG A 500 -13.76 -3.81 15.55
CA ARG A 500 -13.86 -2.85 16.65
C ARG A 500 -12.64 -1.92 16.69
N VAL A 501 -11.43 -2.46 16.64
CA VAL A 501 -10.18 -1.67 16.65
C VAL A 501 -10.13 -0.70 15.47
N ILE A 502 -10.48 -1.13 14.26
CA ILE A 502 -10.51 -0.25 13.08
C ILE A 502 -11.55 0.86 13.21
N LEU A 503 -12.72 0.55 13.78
CA LEU A 503 -13.83 1.50 13.94
C LEU A 503 -13.62 2.53 15.07
N LEU A 504 -12.67 2.29 15.98
CA LEU A 504 -12.25 3.25 17.01
C LEU A 504 -11.39 4.39 16.42
N GLU A 505 -10.76 4.14 15.28
CA GLU A 505 -9.84 5.06 14.61
C GLU A 505 -10.52 5.86 13.48
N GLU A 506 -9.87 6.92 13.01
CA GLU A 506 -10.37 7.71 11.89
C GLU A 506 -10.45 6.86 10.61
N LEU A 507 -11.60 6.89 9.91
CA LEU A 507 -11.84 6.14 8.67
C LEU A 507 -11.16 6.78 7.44
N THR A 508 -9.84 6.81 7.48
CA THR A 508 -8.98 7.09 6.33
C THR A 508 -9.16 6.03 5.22
N TRP A 509 -8.72 6.31 4.01
CA TRP A 509 -8.77 5.35 2.89
C TRP A 509 -8.14 3.99 3.27
N CYS A 510 -6.97 4.00 3.91
CA CYS A 510 -6.29 2.79 4.36
C CYS A 510 -7.12 1.98 5.36
N ASN A 511 -7.72 2.65 6.34
CA ASN A 511 -8.57 2.00 7.35
C ASN A 511 -9.86 1.43 6.73
N GLN A 512 -10.41 2.08 5.70
CA GLN A 512 -11.55 1.54 4.94
C GLN A 512 -11.17 0.27 4.16
N VAL A 513 -9.98 0.25 3.54
CA VAL A 513 -9.45 -0.95 2.86
C VAL A 513 -9.25 -2.09 3.84
N LEU A 514 -8.62 -1.82 4.99
CA LEU A 514 -8.45 -2.82 6.06
C LEU A 514 -9.79 -3.37 6.55
N LEU A 515 -10.75 -2.49 6.81
CA LEU A 515 -12.09 -2.87 7.24
C LEU A 515 -12.77 -3.78 6.21
N ALA A 516 -12.68 -3.45 4.92
CA ALA A 516 -13.22 -4.27 3.86
C ALA A 516 -12.56 -5.66 3.80
N LYS A 517 -11.22 -5.74 3.96
CA LYS A 517 -10.49 -7.02 4.00
C LYS A 517 -10.91 -7.89 5.19
N VAL A 518 -11.00 -7.29 6.38
CA VAL A 518 -11.41 -7.98 7.61
C VAL A 518 -12.86 -8.48 7.50
N VAL A 519 -13.79 -7.63 7.04
CA VAL A 519 -15.20 -7.99 6.87
C VAL A 519 -15.38 -9.11 5.85
N ARG A 520 -14.61 -9.08 4.74
CA ARG A 520 -14.62 -10.14 3.73
C ARG A 520 -14.12 -11.48 4.26
N ASN A 521 -13.18 -11.49 5.20
CA ASN A 521 -12.73 -12.73 5.82
C ASN A 521 -13.73 -13.22 6.88
N TYR A 522 -14.33 -12.30 7.63
CA TYR A 522 -15.42 -12.63 8.55
C TYR A 522 -16.63 -13.28 7.84
N SER A 523 -17.02 -12.77 6.67
CA SER A 523 -18.20 -13.28 5.95
C SER A 523 -18.04 -14.71 5.42
N LYS A 524 -16.80 -15.21 5.31
CA LYS A 524 -16.48 -16.60 4.93
C LYS A 524 -16.69 -17.60 6.07
N LEU A 525 -16.95 -17.16 7.30
CA LEU A 525 -17.18 -18.06 8.44
C LEU A 525 -18.58 -18.67 8.41
N GLU A 526 -18.66 -19.97 8.75
CA GLU A 526 -19.93 -20.71 8.80
C GLU A 526 -20.83 -20.25 9.97
N ASN A 527 -20.25 -19.85 11.11
CA ASN A 527 -20.97 -19.46 12.34
C ASN A 527 -21.05 -17.93 12.54
N LYS A 528 -21.48 -17.18 11.52
CA LYS A 528 -21.53 -15.71 11.55
C LYS A 528 -22.71 -15.11 12.33
N GLU A 529 -23.79 -15.84 12.56
CA GLU A 529 -25.03 -15.31 13.16
C GLU A 529 -24.84 -14.77 14.59
N VAL A 530 -24.04 -15.46 15.40
CA VAL A 530 -23.78 -15.07 16.81
C VAL A 530 -23.00 -13.77 16.90
N GLY A 531 -22.08 -13.53 15.95
CA GLY A 531 -21.25 -12.33 15.90
C GLY A 531 -21.87 -11.15 15.16
N HIS A 532 -22.85 -11.40 14.29
CA HIS A 532 -23.46 -10.36 13.46
C HIS A 532 -24.17 -9.28 14.30
N ARG A 533 -24.79 -9.67 15.42
CA ARG A 533 -25.40 -8.71 16.35
C ARG A 533 -24.36 -7.77 16.96
N THR A 534 -23.24 -8.32 17.42
CA THR A 534 -22.12 -7.54 17.97
C THR A 534 -21.54 -6.59 16.92
N LEU A 535 -21.45 -7.03 15.67
CA LEU A 535 -21.04 -6.21 14.54
C LEU A 535 -21.98 -5.01 14.33
N VAL A 536 -23.29 -5.25 14.27
CA VAL A 536 -24.31 -4.20 14.10
C VAL A 536 -24.25 -3.21 15.27
N GLU A 537 -24.07 -3.68 16.50
CA GLU A 537 -23.91 -2.82 17.68
C GLU A 537 -22.65 -1.95 17.61
N ALA A 538 -21.51 -2.51 17.20
CA ALA A 538 -20.26 -1.77 17.01
C ALA A 538 -20.41 -0.68 15.93
N ILE A 539 -20.99 -1.03 14.78
CA ILE A 539 -21.25 -0.10 13.67
C ILE A 539 -22.23 1.00 14.08
N SER A 540 -23.27 0.66 14.84
CA SER A 540 -24.26 1.62 15.34
C SER A 540 -23.63 2.64 16.30
N ARG A 541 -22.68 2.20 17.14
CA ARG A 541 -21.91 3.11 18.00
C ARG A 541 -21.02 4.06 17.19
N SER A 542 -20.35 3.55 16.16
CA SER A 542 -19.52 4.37 15.26
C SER A 542 -20.33 5.34 14.38
N LEU A 543 -21.56 4.98 14.03
CA LEU A 543 -22.52 5.91 13.40
C LEU A 543 -22.93 7.02 14.37
N GLY A 544 -23.19 6.66 15.63
CA GLY A 544 -23.56 7.61 16.69
C GLY A 544 -22.45 8.60 17.04
N SER A 545 -21.18 8.18 16.98
CA SER A 545 -20.01 9.04 17.17
C SER A 545 -19.65 9.89 15.94
N GLY A 546 -20.28 9.63 14.79
CA GLY A 546 -20.02 10.32 13.53
C GLY A 546 -18.69 9.94 12.86
N THR A 547 -18.03 8.87 13.32
CA THR A 547 -16.77 8.39 12.71
C THR A 547 -17.03 7.61 11.42
N LEU A 548 -18.22 7.00 11.27
CA LEU A 548 -18.62 6.20 10.13
C LEU A 548 -19.81 6.82 9.39
N GLY A 549 -19.75 6.86 8.05
CA GLY A 549 -20.87 7.30 7.21
C GLY A 549 -21.93 6.21 7.04
N TYR A 550 -23.20 6.61 6.94
CA TYR A 550 -24.36 5.70 6.84
C TYR A 550 -24.27 4.71 5.67
N ASP A 551 -23.80 5.17 4.50
CA ASP A 551 -23.63 4.32 3.32
C ASP A 551 -22.53 3.26 3.49
N ILE A 552 -21.45 3.60 4.21
CA ILE A 552 -20.34 2.68 4.48
C ILE A 552 -20.79 1.65 5.51
N ALA A 553 -21.49 2.09 6.57
CA ALA A 553 -22.08 1.20 7.57
C ALA A 553 -23.01 0.15 6.95
N ASN A 554 -23.91 0.56 6.05
CA ASN A 554 -24.82 -0.36 5.38
C ASN A 554 -24.08 -1.35 4.48
N LYS A 555 -23.05 -0.91 3.75
CA LYS A 555 -22.21 -1.82 2.94
C LYS A 555 -21.48 -2.85 3.81
N ILE A 556 -20.97 -2.46 4.98
CA ILE A 556 -20.30 -3.38 5.90
C ILE A 556 -21.27 -4.42 6.43
N ILE A 557 -22.44 -3.98 6.93
CA ILE A 557 -23.47 -4.89 7.47
C ILE A 557 -23.91 -5.88 6.40
N PHE A 558 -24.15 -5.39 5.18
CA PHE A 558 -24.55 -6.22 4.05
C PHE A 558 -23.45 -7.25 3.69
N ASN A 559 -22.20 -6.80 3.50
CA ASN A 559 -21.10 -7.68 3.11
C ASN A 559 -20.69 -8.68 4.20
N ALA A 560 -21.00 -8.39 5.48
CA ALA A 560 -20.78 -9.33 6.57
C ALA A 560 -21.85 -10.42 6.63
N TYR A 561 -23.06 -10.13 6.14
CA TYR A 561 -24.19 -11.06 6.20
C TYR A 561 -24.28 -11.97 4.98
N VAL A 562 -24.03 -11.43 3.78
CA VAL A 562 -23.89 -12.20 2.52
C VAL A 562 -22.62 -13.03 2.60
#